data_AF-A0A535IW20-F1
#
_entry.id   AF-A0A535IW20-F1
#
_cell.length_a   1.000
_cell.length_b   1.000
_cell.length_c   1.000
_cell.angle_alpha   90.00
_cell.angle_beta   90.00
_cell.angle_gamma   90.00
#
_symmetry.space_group_name_H-M   'P 1'
#
loop_
_entity.id
_entity.type
_entity.pdbx_description
1 polymer ?
#
loop_
_entity_poly.entity_id
_entity_poly.type
_entity_poly.pdbx_seq_one_letter_code
_entity_poly.pdbx_strand_id
1 'polypeptide(L)'
;LIMYAVIGRPRRGELLCLAAVMTTFFPLSSSVLTGSMNSLLLLLLTGAWASWQRRKDVVSGVLVGAAAVFKLFPLALLPYLAWRRHWKLLGAVGVTGLAGLALCLAVTSLDHNLYYFRDMLPHLAAGTGYRENQSLAGFTARLCQPSTADAGGGAGWCGRALDWPLVLLLLGIVIRATSRPVRSGLEFALAVSTLPLISSVTWSFHLVVLILPIALLIRRAFRGALSRRAGRFLLVAWLCFSVGPALHYLLIYHPLPQLPGILELLPMVVTRLFGEAYFIGTLIIVASVWVALRNERRLEAAVGDLGLAA
;
A
#
# COMPACT_ATOMS: atom_id res chain seq x y z
N LEU A 1 -14.42 10.16 -8.56
CA LEU A 1 -15.40 11.19 -8.14
C LEU A 1 -15.19 11.66 -6.69
N ILE A 2 -15.13 10.76 -5.70
CA ILE A 2 -14.93 11.11 -4.27
C ILE A 2 -13.68 11.97 -4.06
N MET A 3 -12.53 11.58 -4.64
CA MET A 3 -11.29 12.34 -4.51
C MET A 3 -11.45 13.80 -4.96
N TYR A 4 -12.02 14.01 -6.14
CA TYR A 4 -12.21 15.34 -6.73
C TYR A 4 -13.26 16.18 -6.03
N ALA A 5 -14.20 15.56 -5.32
CA ALA A 5 -15.10 16.27 -4.41
C ALA A 5 -14.37 16.82 -3.16
N VAL A 6 -13.11 16.42 -2.91
CA VAL A 6 -12.29 16.90 -1.79
C VAL A 6 -11.16 17.81 -2.26
N ILE A 7 -10.46 17.47 -3.34
CA ILE A 7 -9.27 18.22 -3.81
C ILE A 7 -9.57 19.16 -5.01
N GLY A 8 -10.84 19.28 -5.39
CA GLY A 8 -11.31 20.15 -6.47
C GLY A 8 -11.35 19.48 -7.84
N ARG A 9 -11.87 20.19 -8.85
CA ARG A 9 -12.04 19.65 -10.20
C ARG A 9 -10.70 19.26 -10.85
N PRO A 10 -10.62 18.15 -11.60
CA PRO A 10 -9.40 17.77 -12.28
C PRO A 10 -9.14 18.63 -13.53
N ARG A 11 -7.86 18.73 -13.90
CA ARG A 11 -7.47 19.25 -15.23
C ARG A 11 -7.66 18.14 -16.29
N ARG A 12 -7.84 18.50 -17.56
CA ARG A 12 -7.97 17.51 -18.66
C ARG A 12 -6.78 16.53 -18.71
N GLY A 13 -5.56 17.05 -18.60
CA GLY A 13 -4.34 16.21 -18.58
C GLY A 13 -4.29 15.25 -17.38
N GLU A 14 -4.83 15.66 -16.23
CA GLU A 14 -4.91 14.81 -15.04
C GLU A 14 -5.90 13.66 -15.24
N LEU A 15 -7.05 13.92 -15.88
CA LEU A 15 -8.01 12.87 -16.25
C LEU A 15 -7.41 11.87 -17.25
N LEU A 16 -6.71 12.36 -18.27
CA LEU A 16 -6.05 11.50 -19.26
C LEU A 16 -4.97 10.64 -18.62
N CYS A 17 -4.15 11.22 -17.73
CA CYS A 17 -3.12 10.48 -17.00
C CYS A 17 -3.73 9.42 -16.09
N LEU A 18 -4.80 9.76 -15.34
CA LEU A 18 -5.50 8.77 -14.54
C LEU A 18 -6.15 7.68 -15.37
N ALA A 19 -6.77 8.01 -16.50
CA ALA A 19 -7.35 7.03 -17.40
C ALA A 19 -6.26 6.05 -17.88
N ALA A 20 -5.11 6.57 -18.32
CA ALA A 20 -3.97 5.75 -18.72
C ALA A 20 -3.47 4.85 -17.58
N VAL A 21 -3.37 5.36 -16.35
CA VAL A 21 -3.01 4.53 -15.20
C VAL A 21 -4.09 3.48 -14.98
N MET A 22 -5.38 3.83 -14.88
CA MET A 22 -6.44 2.87 -14.59
C MET A 22 -6.53 1.75 -15.64
N THR A 23 -6.32 2.05 -16.92
CA THR A 23 -6.39 1.03 -17.99
C THR A 23 -5.15 0.15 -18.10
N THR A 24 -4.00 0.62 -17.61
CA THR A 24 -2.72 -0.12 -17.68
C THR A 24 -2.23 -0.66 -16.33
N PHE A 25 -2.91 -0.33 -15.24
CA PHE A 25 -2.54 -0.77 -13.89
C PHE A 25 -2.97 -2.21 -13.66
N PHE A 26 -2.03 -3.14 -13.86
CA PHE A 26 -2.28 -4.57 -13.78
C PHE A 26 -2.95 -5.03 -12.48
N PRO A 27 -2.64 -4.47 -11.28
CA PRO A 27 -3.36 -4.81 -10.06
C PRO A 27 -4.88 -4.59 -10.13
N LEU A 28 -5.33 -3.55 -10.84
CA LEU A 28 -6.75 -3.28 -11.03
C LEU A 28 -7.39 -4.34 -11.94
N SER A 29 -6.75 -4.64 -13.08
CA SER A 29 -7.20 -5.69 -13.99
C SER A 29 -7.26 -7.05 -13.27
N SER A 30 -6.24 -7.39 -12.49
CA SER A 30 -6.19 -8.62 -11.68
C SER A 30 -7.30 -8.66 -10.64
N SER A 31 -7.57 -7.53 -9.98
CA SER A 31 -8.66 -7.45 -8.99
C SER A 31 -10.02 -7.72 -9.62
N VAL A 32 -10.26 -7.24 -10.84
CA VAL A 32 -11.51 -7.47 -11.59
C VAL A 32 -11.61 -8.92 -12.05
N LEU A 33 -10.54 -9.47 -12.64
CA LEU A 33 -10.50 -10.85 -13.14
C LEU A 33 -10.68 -11.89 -12.02
N THR A 34 -10.15 -11.61 -10.83
CA THR A 34 -10.26 -12.52 -9.67
C THR A 34 -11.56 -12.34 -8.87
N GLY A 35 -12.43 -11.39 -9.24
CA GLY A 35 -13.66 -11.09 -8.49
C GLY A 35 -13.39 -10.59 -7.06
N SER A 36 -12.21 -10.05 -6.79
CA SER A 36 -11.79 -9.72 -5.43
C SER A 36 -12.40 -8.41 -4.93
N MET A 37 -12.63 -8.32 -3.61
CA MET A 37 -13.23 -7.15 -2.97
C MET A 37 -12.25 -5.95 -2.82
N ASN A 38 -11.11 -5.93 -3.51
CA ASN A 38 -10.10 -4.89 -3.32
C ASN A 38 -10.54 -3.52 -3.85
N SER A 39 -11.42 -3.48 -4.86
CA SER A 39 -12.08 -2.24 -5.28
C SER A 39 -12.97 -1.64 -4.19
N LEU A 40 -13.64 -2.49 -3.40
CA LEU A 40 -14.41 -2.06 -2.23
C LEU A 40 -13.47 -1.53 -1.13
N LEU A 41 -12.33 -2.19 -0.88
CA LEU A 41 -11.31 -1.67 0.04
C LEU A 41 -10.79 -0.30 -0.40
N LEU A 42 -10.50 -0.11 -1.69
CA LEU A 42 -10.10 1.20 -2.23
C LEU A 42 -11.20 2.24 -2.01
N LEU A 43 -12.46 1.90 -2.25
CA LEU A 43 -13.60 2.80 -2.01
C LEU A 43 -13.69 3.21 -0.54
N LEU A 44 -13.64 2.24 0.38
CA LEU A 44 -13.71 2.48 1.82
C LEU A 44 -12.54 3.34 2.30
N LEU A 45 -11.31 3.02 1.91
CA LEU A 45 -10.12 3.78 2.30
C LEU A 45 -10.09 5.19 1.66
N THR A 46 -10.59 5.35 0.43
CA THR A 46 -10.72 6.66 -0.21
C THR A 46 -11.82 7.50 0.45
N GLY A 47 -12.93 6.88 0.86
CA GLY A 47 -13.97 7.54 1.64
C GLY A 47 -13.49 7.94 3.04
N ALA A 48 -12.69 7.08 3.68
CA ALA A 48 -12.07 7.36 4.97
C ALA A 48 -11.10 8.55 4.85
N TRP A 49 -10.25 8.55 3.81
CA TRP A 49 -9.39 9.68 3.47
C TRP A 49 -10.19 10.98 3.23
N ALA A 50 -11.30 10.91 2.49
CA ALA A 50 -12.15 12.07 2.21
C ALA A 50 -12.80 12.63 3.50
N SER A 51 -13.24 11.73 4.39
CA SER A 51 -13.82 12.07 5.69
C SER A 51 -12.77 12.64 6.64
N TRP A 52 -11.57 12.07 6.64
CA TRP A 52 -10.40 12.56 7.36
C TRP A 52 -10.07 14.01 6.99
N GLN A 53 -9.99 14.29 5.69
CA GLN A 53 -9.75 15.64 5.16
C GLN A 53 -10.84 16.64 5.60
N ARG A 54 -12.09 16.18 5.69
CA ARG A 54 -13.24 16.98 6.15
C ARG A 54 -13.42 16.99 7.68
N ARG A 55 -12.43 16.50 8.44
CA ARG A 55 -12.47 16.39 9.92
C ARG A 55 -13.64 15.56 10.47
N LYS A 56 -14.22 14.67 9.65
CA LYS A 56 -15.30 13.75 10.04
C LYS A 56 -14.72 12.45 10.60
N ASP A 57 -14.18 12.54 11.81
CA ASP A 57 -13.41 11.45 12.45
C ASP A 57 -14.20 10.15 12.61
N VAL A 58 -15.46 10.24 13.03
CA VAL A 58 -16.33 9.07 13.20
C VAL A 58 -16.58 8.37 11.87
N VAL A 59 -16.96 9.11 10.82
CA VAL A 59 -17.20 8.53 9.49
C VAL A 59 -15.92 7.91 8.92
N SER A 60 -14.77 8.58 9.11
CA SER A 60 -13.47 8.03 8.71
C SER A 60 -13.19 6.72 9.43
N GLY A 61 -13.41 6.67 10.75
CA GLY A 61 -13.19 5.48 11.56
C GLY A 61 -14.15 4.33 11.21
N VAL A 62 -15.41 4.61 10.93
CA VAL A 62 -16.37 3.61 10.44
C VAL A 62 -15.89 3.00 9.12
N LEU A 63 -15.45 3.83 8.18
CA LEU A 63 -14.97 3.34 6.89
C LEU A 63 -13.66 2.52 7.00
N VAL A 64 -12.73 2.92 7.87
CA VAL A 64 -11.52 2.14 8.17
C VAL A 64 -11.87 0.82 8.89
N GLY A 65 -12.79 0.84 9.85
CA GLY A 65 -13.27 -0.35 10.54
C GLY A 65 -13.98 -1.33 9.61
N ALA A 66 -14.85 -0.83 8.72
CA ALA A 66 -15.46 -1.64 7.68
C ALA A 66 -14.42 -2.26 6.73
N ALA A 67 -13.40 -1.50 6.33
CA ALA A 67 -12.29 -2.03 5.55
C ALA A 67 -11.52 -3.13 6.30
N ALA A 68 -11.32 -2.95 7.61
CA ALA A 68 -10.67 -3.93 8.49
C ALA A 68 -11.43 -5.25 8.63
N VAL A 69 -12.78 -5.20 8.60
CA VAL A 69 -13.63 -6.40 8.62
C VAL A 69 -13.44 -7.24 7.36
N PHE A 70 -13.36 -6.60 6.18
CA PHE A 70 -13.07 -7.31 4.94
C PHE A 70 -11.63 -7.80 4.86
N LYS A 71 -10.70 -7.07 5.47
CA LYS A 71 -9.28 -7.40 5.43
C LYS A 71 -8.54 -6.76 6.58
N LEU A 72 -7.76 -7.53 7.34
CA LEU A 72 -7.17 -7.02 8.59
C LEU A 72 -6.07 -5.96 8.41
N PHE A 73 -5.42 -5.87 7.23
CA PHE A 73 -4.24 -4.99 7.07
C PHE A 73 -4.46 -3.50 7.39
N PRO A 74 -5.64 -2.85 7.16
CA PRO A 74 -5.87 -1.47 7.56
C PRO A 74 -5.77 -1.24 9.07
N LEU A 75 -5.85 -2.29 9.90
CA LEU A 75 -5.59 -2.18 11.35
C LEU A 75 -4.14 -1.83 11.66
N ALA A 76 -3.21 -1.99 10.72
CA ALA A 76 -1.84 -1.46 10.86
C ALA A 76 -1.82 0.09 10.98
N LEU A 77 -2.93 0.78 10.68
CA LEU A 77 -3.09 2.21 10.93
C LEU A 77 -3.36 2.55 12.40
N LEU A 78 -3.78 1.59 13.24
CA LEU A 78 -4.20 1.85 14.62
C LEU A 78 -3.09 2.46 15.49
N PRO A 79 -1.83 1.97 15.48
CA PRO A 79 -0.75 2.57 16.28
C PRO A 79 -0.54 4.04 15.93
N TYR A 80 -0.62 4.39 14.64
CA TYR A 80 -0.55 5.77 14.17
C TYR A 80 -1.71 6.63 14.71
N LEU A 81 -2.94 6.13 14.63
CA LEU A 81 -4.14 6.84 15.07
C LEU A 81 -4.16 7.05 16.59
N ALA A 82 -3.70 6.05 17.35
CA ALA A 82 -3.54 6.11 18.79
C ALA A 82 -2.44 7.12 19.18
N TRP A 83 -1.28 7.10 18.51
CA TRP A 83 -0.20 8.06 18.73
C TRP A 83 -0.66 9.51 18.51
N ARG A 84 -1.48 9.75 17.46
CA ARG A 84 -2.08 11.06 17.18
C ARG A 84 -3.26 11.43 18.07
N ARG A 85 -3.64 10.57 19.03
CA ARG A 85 -4.78 10.76 19.94
C ARG A 85 -6.10 10.99 19.19
N HIS A 86 -6.29 10.36 18.03
CA HIS A 86 -7.54 10.42 17.28
C HIS A 86 -8.57 9.44 17.86
N TRP A 87 -8.89 9.60 19.14
CA TRP A 87 -9.71 8.67 19.93
C TRP A 87 -11.11 8.46 19.36
N LYS A 88 -11.75 9.50 18.81
CA LYS A 88 -13.07 9.37 18.15
C LYS A 88 -13.01 8.45 16.94
N LEU A 89 -11.95 8.58 16.14
CA LEU A 89 -11.73 7.73 14.97
C LEU A 89 -11.39 6.30 15.42
N LEU A 90 -10.48 6.15 16.38
CA LEU A 90 -10.10 4.85 16.95
C LEU A 90 -11.30 4.11 17.55
N GLY A 91 -12.15 4.80 18.31
CA GLY A 91 -13.39 4.27 18.85
C GLY A 91 -14.36 3.82 17.77
N ALA A 92 -14.52 4.61 16.69
CA ALA A 92 -15.36 4.23 15.56
C ALA A 92 -14.80 3.01 14.80
N VAL A 93 -13.48 2.88 14.66
CA VAL A 93 -12.84 1.65 14.11
C VAL A 93 -13.15 0.46 15.01
N GLY A 94 -12.99 0.61 16.33
CA GLY A 94 -13.26 -0.45 17.30
C GLY A 94 -14.72 -0.90 17.28
N VAL A 95 -15.68 0.04 17.35
CA VAL A 95 -17.11 -0.27 17.32
C VAL A 95 -17.51 -0.96 16.00
N THR A 96 -17.02 -0.46 14.86
CA THR A 96 -17.35 -1.06 13.56
C THR A 96 -16.71 -2.43 13.39
N GLY A 97 -15.47 -2.61 13.88
CA GLY A 97 -14.79 -3.90 13.89
C GLY A 97 -15.51 -4.93 14.76
N LEU A 98 -15.91 -4.54 15.98
CA LEU A 98 -16.70 -5.39 16.87
C LEU A 98 -18.06 -5.74 16.29
N ALA A 99 -18.76 -4.78 15.67
CA ALA A 99 -20.02 -5.04 14.99
C ALA A 99 -19.83 -6.01 13.80
N GLY A 100 -18.75 -5.88 13.04
CA GLY A 100 -18.41 -6.80 11.97
C GLY A 100 -18.10 -8.21 12.49
N LEU A 101 -17.34 -8.34 13.59
CA LEU A 101 -17.09 -9.63 14.23
C LEU A 101 -18.38 -10.26 14.78
N ALA A 102 -19.25 -9.48 15.40
CA ALA A 102 -20.55 -9.95 15.87
C ALA A 102 -21.43 -10.42 14.71
N LEU A 103 -21.43 -9.70 13.59
CA LEU A 103 -22.13 -10.11 12.37
C LEU A 103 -21.54 -11.40 11.79
N CYS A 104 -20.21 -11.55 11.75
CA CYS A 104 -19.56 -12.79 11.34
C CYS A 104 -20.01 -13.95 12.24
N LEU A 105 -20.01 -13.80 13.56
CA LEU A 105 -20.48 -14.82 14.50
C LEU A 105 -21.98 -15.13 14.38
N ALA A 106 -22.80 -14.15 13.97
CA ALA A 106 -24.23 -14.35 13.76
C ALA A 106 -24.54 -15.09 12.45
N VAL A 107 -23.73 -14.87 11.41
CA VAL A 107 -23.92 -15.45 10.07
C VAL A 107 -23.18 -16.78 9.91
N THR A 108 -22.10 -16.99 10.65
CA THR A 108 -21.24 -18.19 10.56
C THR A 108 -21.13 -18.86 11.93
N SER A 109 -20.91 -20.18 11.97
CA SER A 109 -20.82 -20.90 13.25
C SER A 109 -19.62 -20.44 14.10
N LEU A 110 -19.70 -20.60 15.42
CA LEU A 110 -18.58 -20.36 16.33
C LEU A 110 -17.31 -21.13 15.91
N ASP A 111 -17.44 -22.39 15.51
CA ASP A 111 -16.30 -23.24 15.11
C ASP A 111 -15.54 -22.67 13.91
N HIS A 112 -16.25 -22.15 12.91
CA HIS A 112 -15.64 -21.49 11.75
C HIS A 112 -14.84 -20.24 12.14
N ASN A 113 -15.35 -19.45 13.10
CA ASN A 113 -14.64 -18.27 13.60
C ASN A 113 -13.40 -18.67 14.41
N LEU A 114 -13.53 -19.67 15.29
CA LEU A 114 -12.40 -20.19 16.05
C LEU A 114 -11.32 -20.77 15.14
N TYR A 115 -11.70 -21.53 14.12
CA TYR A 115 -10.79 -22.02 13.09
C TYR A 115 -10.05 -20.87 12.38
N TYR A 116 -10.76 -19.79 12.03
CA TYR A 116 -10.11 -18.63 11.43
C TYR A 116 -9.01 -18.06 12.34
N PHE A 117 -9.31 -17.81 13.61
CA PHE A 117 -8.35 -17.18 14.53
C PHE A 117 -7.23 -18.12 14.98
N ARG A 118 -7.51 -19.41 15.12
CA ARG A 118 -6.54 -20.40 15.61
C ARG A 118 -5.63 -20.93 14.50
N ASP A 119 -6.17 -21.19 13.32
CA ASP A 119 -5.49 -21.94 12.27
C ASP A 119 -5.14 -21.02 11.08
N MET A 120 -6.12 -20.27 10.56
CA MET A 120 -5.92 -19.45 9.35
C MET A 120 -5.11 -18.17 9.59
N LEU A 121 -5.43 -17.42 10.64
CA LEU A 121 -4.78 -16.13 10.91
C LEU A 121 -3.28 -16.31 11.20
N PRO A 122 -2.82 -17.26 12.03
CA PRO A 122 -1.39 -17.50 12.20
C PRO A 122 -0.69 -17.96 10.92
N HIS A 123 -1.36 -18.79 10.10
CA HIS A 123 -0.83 -19.21 8.80
C HIS A 123 -0.64 -18.02 7.86
N LEU A 124 -1.62 -17.12 7.77
CA LEU A 124 -1.51 -15.88 6.98
C LEU A 124 -0.47 -14.92 7.56
N ALA A 125 -0.38 -14.81 8.89
CA ALA A 125 0.57 -13.94 9.58
C ALA A 125 2.03 -14.41 9.40
N ALA A 126 2.25 -15.72 9.20
CA ALA A 126 3.58 -16.28 8.95
C ALA A 126 4.21 -15.79 7.63
N GLY A 127 3.38 -15.27 6.70
CA GLY A 127 3.80 -14.80 5.39
C GLY A 127 4.22 -15.95 4.45
N THR A 128 4.48 -15.61 3.19
CA THR A 128 5.00 -16.57 2.21
C THR A 128 6.00 -15.93 1.25
N GLY A 129 7.03 -16.69 0.86
CA GLY A 129 7.97 -16.29 -0.19
C GLY A 129 7.40 -16.43 -1.62
N TYR A 130 6.18 -16.97 -1.78
CA TYR A 130 5.57 -17.15 -3.10
C TYR A 130 5.60 -15.85 -3.90
N ARG A 131 5.97 -15.93 -5.19
CA ARG A 131 6.25 -14.77 -6.06
C ARG A 131 5.16 -13.71 -6.10
N GLU A 132 3.90 -14.11 -5.95
CA GLU A 132 2.78 -13.16 -5.95
C GLU A 132 2.77 -12.30 -4.68
N ASN A 133 3.47 -12.69 -3.61
CA ASN A 133 3.55 -11.91 -2.39
C ASN A 133 4.57 -10.78 -2.52
N GLN A 134 4.06 -9.56 -2.59
CA GLN A 134 4.77 -8.29 -2.82
C GLN A 134 4.90 -7.47 -1.54
N SER A 135 4.79 -8.11 -0.37
CA SER A 135 5.10 -7.49 0.92
C SER A 135 6.59 -7.54 1.26
N LEU A 136 7.00 -6.86 2.34
CA LEU A 136 8.35 -7.02 2.89
C LEU A 136 8.63 -8.47 3.31
N ALA A 137 7.64 -9.16 3.90
CA ALA A 137 7.77 -10.57 4.27
C ALA A 137 8.04 -11.46 3.04
N GLY A 138 7.34 -11.23 1.93
CA GLY A 138 7.57 -11.96 0.68
C GLY A 138 8.94 -11.67 0.06
N PHE A 139 9.31 -10.39 -0.01
CA PHE A 139 10.60 -9.95 -0.54
C PHE A 139 11.80 -10.51 0.25
N THR A 140 11.75 -10.41 1.59
CA THR A 140 12.82 -10.89 2.48
C THR A 140 12.92 -12.41 2.51
N ALA A 141 11.79 -13.13 2.42
CA ALA A 141 11.77 -14.57 2.24
C ALA A 141 12.53 -15.00 0.97
N ARG A 142 12.26 -14.36 -0.16
CA ARG A 142 12.95 -14.63 -1.43
C ARG A 142 14.40 -14.14 -1.46
N LEU A 143 14.73 -13.12 -0.67
CA LEU A 143 16.12 -12.68 -0.50
C LEU A 143 16.97 -13.74 0.22
N CYS A 144 16.40 -14.38 1.24
CA CYS A 144 17.07 -15.44 1.98
C CYS A 144 17.01 -16.81 1.29
N GLN A 145 15.90 -17.13 0.65
CA GLN A 145 15.67 -18.42 0.00
C GLN A 145 14.92 -18.23 -1.34
N PRO A 146 15.65 -17.98 -2.45
CA PRO A 146 15.04 -17.68 -3.74
C PRO A 146 14.06 -18.73 -4.27
N SER A 147 14.25 -20.01 -3.94
CA SER A 147 13.37 -21.12 -4.36
C SER A 147 11.93 -21.00 -3.83
N THR A 148 11.70 -20.22 -2.77
CA THR A 148 10.35 -19.96 -2.23
C THR A 148 9.46 -19.18 -3.20
N ALA A 149 10.03 -18.52 -4.21
CA ALA A 149 9.28 -17.85 -5.26
C ALA A 149 8.33 -18.80 -6.01
N ASP A 150 8.77 -20.04 -6.23
CA ASP A 150 8.02 -21.11 -6.90
C ASP A 150 7.35 -22.06 -5.91
N ALA A 151 8.12 -22.56 -4.95
CA ALA A 151 7.66 -23.57 -4.00
C ALA A 151 6.66 -23.03 -2.96
N GLY A 152 6.56 -21.71 -2.84
CA GLY A 152 5.90 -21.08 -1.70
C GLY A 152 6.65 -21.37 -0.41
N GLY A 153 5.90 -21.46 0.70
CA GLY A 153 6.47 -21.64 2.04
C GLY A 153 6.75 -20.31 2.75
N GLY A 154 7.03 -20.39 4.05
CA GLY A 154 7.19 -19.23 4.94
C GLY A 154 8.57 -18.58 4.86
N ALA A 155 8.72 -17.42 5.52
CA ALA A 155 9.94 -16.61 5.46
C ALA A 155 11.18 -17.20 6.16
N GLY A 156 11.03 -18.33 6.87
CA GLY A 156 12.09 -18.88 7.73
C GLY A 156 12.55 -17.87 8.80
N TRP A 157 13.66 -18.16 9.48
CA TRP A 157 14.25 -17.22 10.45
C TRP A 157 15.00 -16.07 9.77
N CYS A 158 15.69 -16.33 8.66
CA CYS A 158 16.41 -15.30 7.92
C CYS A 158 15.46 -14.22 7.39
N GLY A 159 14.35 -14.60 6.74
CA GLY A 159 13.39 -13.63 6.21
C GLY A 159 12.73 -12.82 7.32
N ARG A 160 12.32 -13.46 8.44
CA ARG A 160 11.74 -12.75 9.60
C ARG A 160 12.71 -11.78 10.27
N ALA A 161 13.98 -12.16 10.40
CA ALA A 161 15.02 -11.32 10.99
C ALA A 161 15.28 -10.05 10.15
N LEU A 162 15.01 -10.07 8.85
CA LEU A 162 15.06 -8.90 7.99
C LEU A 162 13.72 -8.14 7.94
N ASP A 163 12.60 -8.86 7.84
CA ASP A 163 11.25 -8.31 7.71
C ASP A 163 10.85 -7.47 8.93
N TRP A 164 10.92 -8.03 10.14
CA TRP A 164 10.40 -7.36 11.33
C TRP A 164 11.08 -6.01 11.60
N PRO A 165 12.42 -5.87 11.56
CA PRO A 165 13.06 -4.57 11.70
C PRO A 165 12.68 -3.59 10.59
N LEU A 166 12.51 -4.04 9.34
CA LEU A 166 12.10 -3.18 8.22
C LEU A 166 10.65 -2.70 8.39
N VAL A 167 9.75 -3.57 8.83
CA VAL A 167 8.36 -3.21 9.17
C VAL A 167 8.33 -2.20 10.32
N LEU A 168 9.09 -2.44 11.39
CA LEU A 168 9.19 -1.50 12.52
C LEU A 168 9.79 -0.15 12.07
N LEU A 169 10.79 -0.16 11.20
CA LEU A 169 11.36 1.04 10.61
C LEU A 169 10.33 1.80 9.79
N LEU A 170 9.57 1.12 8.91
CA LEU A 170 8.51 1.75 8.13
C LEU A 170 7.41 2.34 9.02
N LEU A 171 6.97 1.60 10.05
CA LEU A 171 6.00 2.11 11.03
C LEU A 171 6.55 3.34 11.76
N GLY A 172 7.81 3.31 12.18
CA GLY A 172 8.50 4.45 12.79
C GLY A 172 8.56 5.66 11.86
N ILE A 173 8.88 5.44 10.57
CA ILE A 173 8.87 6.49 9.54
C ILE A 173 7.46 7.06 9.39
N VAL A 174 6.41 6.23 9.31
CA VAL A 174 5.02 6.70 9.20
C VAL A 174 4.64 7.51 10.43
N ILE A 175 4.88 7.02 11.64
CA ILE A 175 4.57 7.72 12.89
C ILE A 175 5.30 9.07 12.96
N ARG A 176 6.60 9.09 12.64
CA ARG A 176 7.42 10.31 12.61
C ARG A 176 6.98 11.30 11.52
N ALA A 177 6.73 10.78 10.32
CA ALA A 177 6.30 11.55 9.16
C ALA A 177 4.85 11.99 9.27
N THR A 178 4.10 11.56 10.28
CA THR A 178 2.72 11.97 10.51
C THR A 178 2.53 12.63 11.88
N SER A 179 3.56 12.90 12.69
CA SER A 179 3.36 13.40 14.07
C SER A 179 3.00 14.90 14.20
N ARG A 180 2.83 15.64 13.10
CA ARG A 180 2.54 17.08 13.14
C ARG A 180 1.05 17.34 13.43
N PRO A 181 0.68 18.49 14.04
CA PRO A 181 -0.72 18.77 14.40
C PRO A 181 -1.63 19.00 13.18
N VAL A 182 -1.08 19.50 12.07
CA VAL A 182 -1.82 19.73 10.83
C VAL A 182 -2.22 18.39 10.22
N ARG A 183 -3.51 18.22 9.87
CA ARG A 183 -3.96 17.05 9.12
C ARG A 183 -3.77 17.31 7.63
N SER A 184 -2.96 16.47 7.01
CA SER A 184 -2.78 16.47 5.56
C SER A 184 -3.34 15.18 4.94
N GLY A 185 -3.83 15.30 3.71
CA GLY A 185 -4.29 14.17 2.93
C GLY A 185 -3.14 13.25 2.53
N LEU A 186 -1.91 13.77 2.49
CA LEU A 186 -0.71 13.00 2.22
C LEU A 186 -0.28 12.16 3.43
N GLU A 187 -0.62 12.53 4.66
CA GLU A 187 -0.36 11.71 5.85
C GLU A 187 -1.13 10.39 5.78
N PHE A 188 -2.43 10.50 5.50
CA PHE A 188 -3.29 9.33 5.35
C PHE A 188 -2.88 8.52 4.11
N ALA A 189 -2.53 9.18 3.01
CA ALA A 189 -2.06 8.49 1.81
C ALA A 189 -0.73 7.76 2.03
N LEU A 190 0.19 8.33 2.81
CA LEU A 190 1.45 7.68 3.19
C LEU A 190 1.14 6.40 3.97
N ALA A 191 0.26 6.51 4.97
CA ALA A 191 -0.12 5.37 5.79
C ALA A 191 -0.80 4.27 4.96
N VAL A 192 -1.71 4.63 4.04
CA VAL A 192 -2.33 3.68 3.09
C VAL A 192 -1.30 3.05 2.15
N SER A 193 -0.34 3.84 1.63
CA SER A 193 0.68 3.34 0.71
C SER A 193 1.66 2.35 1.34
N THR A 194 1.85 2.39 2.67
CA THR A 194 2.75 1.47 3.37
C THR A 194 2.07 0.17 3.77
N LEU A 195 0.73 0.12 3.79
CA LEU A 195 -0.03 -1.09 4.15
C LEU A 195 0.39 -2.34 3.36
N PRO A 196 0.57 -2.27 2.02
CA PRO A 196 0.97 -3.44 1.26
C PRO A 196 2.38 -3.95 1.59
N LEU A 197 3.27 -3.07 2.08
CA LEU A 197 4.62 -3.46 2.49
C LEU A 197 4.62 -4.11 3.88
N ILE A 198 3.78 -3.61 4.80
CA ILE A 198 3.71 -4.05 6.20
C ILE A 198 2.89 -5.35 6.37
N SER A 199 1.92 -5.60 5.49
CA SER A 199 1.14 -6.86 5.51
C SER A 199 2.06 -8.07 5.35
N SER A 200 1.81 -9.18 6.06
CA SER A 200 2.57 -10.43 5.85
C SER A 200 2.34 -11.02 4.45
N VAL A 201 1.17 -10.78 3.86
CA VAL A 201 0.80 -11.23 2.52
C VAL A 201 0.14 -10.10 1.73
N THR A 202 0.72 -9.80 0.57
CA THR A 202 0.25 -8.82 -0.40
C THR A 202 0.36 -9.40 -1.81
N TRP A 203 -0.66 -10.13 -2.25
CA TRP A 203 -0.93 -10.41 -3.66
C TRP A 203 -1.03 -9.14 -4.53
N SER A 204 -0.76 -9.30 -5.83
CA SER A 204 -0.83 -8.25 -6.85
C SER A 204 -2.13 -7.43 -6.79
N PHE A 205 -3.29 -8.07 -6.71
CA PHE A 205 -4.60 -7.40 -6.66
C PHE A 205 -4.86 -6.53 -5.42
N HIS A 206 -4.10 -6.69 -4.32
CA HIS A 206 -4.26 -5.81 -3.15
C HIS A 206 -3.72 -4.40 -3.42
N LEU A 207 -2.79 -4.27 -4.37
CA LEU A 207 -2.11 -3.01 -4.69
C LEU A 207 -3.06 -1.99 -5.33
N VAL A 208 -4.31 -2.35 -5.63
CA VAL A 208 -5.40 -1.43 -5.98
C VAL A 208 -5.56 -0.28 -4.98
N VAL A 209 -5.23 -0.50 -3.70
CA VAL A 209 -5.26 0.58 -2.69
C VAL A 209 -4.27 1.72 -2.99
N LEU A 210 -3.22 1.47 -3.79
CA LEU A 210 -2.25 2.48 -4.21
C LEU A 210 -2.81 3.50 -5.20
N ILE A 211 -4.01 3.26 -5.77
CA ILE A 211 -4.67 4.21 -6.66
C ILE A 211 -4.90 5.55 -5.95
N LEU A 212 -5.22 5.53 -4.64
CA LEU A 212 -5.38 6.74 -3.83
C LEU A 212 -4.09 7.58 -3.79
N PRO A 213 -2.94 7.08 -3.28
CA PRO A 213 -1.69 7.85 -3.28
C PRO A 213 -1.21 8.22 -4.68
N ILE A 214 -1.37 7.35 -5.69
CA ILE A 214 -1.02 7.65 -7.08
C ILE A 214 -1.80 8.85 -7.60
N ALA A 215 -3.12 8.88 -7.40
CA ALA A 215 -3.96 9.99 -7.85
C ALA A 215 -3.60 11.32 -7.16
N LEU A 216 -3.21 11.29 -5.89
CA LEU A 216 -2.71 12.49 -5.19
C LEU A 216 -1.35 12.96 -5.73
N LEU A 217 -0.45 12.04 -6.07
CA LEU A 217 0.84 12.36 -6.68
C LEU A 217 0.67 12.95 -8.09
N ILE A 218 -0.22 12.40 -8.90
CA ILE A 218 -0.57 12.95 -10.22
C ILE A 218 -1.11 14.38 -10.06
N ARG A 219 -2.04 14.60 -9.12
CA ARG A 219 -2.54 15.96 -8.82
C ARG A 219 -1.41 16.94 -8.51
N ARG A 220 -0.44 16.54 -7.69
CA ARG A 220 0.72 17.39 -7.35
C ARG A 220 1.62 17.63 -8.55
N ALA A 221 1.84 16.62 -9.40
CA ALA A 221 2.59 16.77 -10.64
C ALA A 221 1.97 17.86 -11.52
N PHE A 222 0.66 17.79 -11.76
CA PHE A 222 -0.06 18.77 -12.58
C PHE A 222 -0.19 20.16 -11.95
N ARG A 223 -0.03 20.28 -10.62
CA ARG A 223 0.07 21.56 -9.92
C ARG A 223 1.50 22.13 -9.87
N GLY A 224 2.48 21.45 -10.47
CA GLY A 224 3.88 21.88 -10.43
C GLY A 224 4.56 21.70 -9.06
N ALA A 225 3.95 20.91 -8.18
CA ALA A 225 4.42 20.70 -6.80
C ALA A 225 5.40 19.51 -6.67
N LEU A 226 5.82 18.90 -7.78
CA LEU A 226 6.81 17.82 -7.83
C LEU A 226 8.01 18.22 -8.70
N SER A 227 9.20 17.80 -8.32
CA SER A 227 10.41 18.00 -9.12
C SER A 227 10.41 17.11 -10.36
N ARG A 228 11.19 17.48 -11.40
CA ARG A 228 11.36 16.65 -12.60
C ARG A 228 11.88 15.25 -12.27
N ARG A 229 12.78 15.13 -11.28
CA ARG A 229 13.29 13.85 -10.79
C ARG A 229 12.18 12.99 -10.18
N ALA A 230 11.32 13.58 -9.34
CA ALA A 230 10.16 12.88 -8.78
C ALA A 230 9.22 12.38 -9.89
N GLY A 231 8.98 13.21 -10.93
CA GLY A 231 8.20 12.78 -12.10
C GLY A 231 8.77 11.55 -12.81
N ARG A 232 10.11 11.47 -12.99
CA ARG A 232 10.76 10.29 -13.56
C ARG A 232 10.58 9.04 -12.70
N PHE A 233 10.70 9.16 -11.38
CA PHE A 233 10.43 8.05 -10.48
C PHE A 233 8.97 7.58 -10.57
N LEU A 234 8.00 8.49 -10.70
CA LEU A 234 6.60 8.09 -10.92
C LEU A 234 6.38 7.35 -12.24
N LEU A 235 7.13 7.70 -13.30
CA LEU A 235 7.12 6.93 -14.55
C LEU A 235 7.69 5.52 -14.36
N VAL A 236 8.80 5.39 -13.61
CA VAL A 236 9.36 4.07 -13.26
C VAL A 236 8.35 3.26 -12.44
N ALA A 237 7.70 3.87 -11.45
CA ALA A 237 6.65 3.20 -10.67
C ALA A 237 5.49 2.75 -11.58
N TRP A 238 5.05 3.59 -12.51
CA TRP A 238 4.02 3.20 -13.47
C TRP A 238 4.45 1.99 -14.32
N LEU A 239 5.66 2.00 -14.87
CA LEU A 239 6.21 0.86 -15.62
C LEU A 239 6.30 -0.42 -14.79
N CYS A 240 6.66 -0.30 -13.50
CA CYS A 240 6.66 -1.40 -12.54
C CYS A 240 5.27 -2.04 -12.34
N PHE A 241 4.18 -1.26 -12.44
CA PHE A 241 2.82 -1.77 -12.28
C PHE A 241 2.13 -2.16 -13.60
N SER A 242 2.62 -1.68 -14.75
CA SER A 242 2.01 -1.93 -16.07
C SER A 242 2.79 -2.95 -16.89
N VAL A 243 4.06 -2.66 -17.19
CA VAL A 243 4.91 -3.49 -18.07
C VAL A 243 5.63 -4.60 -17.30
N GLY A 244 6.10 -4.28 -16.09
CA GLY A 244 6.82 -5.23 -15.22
C GLY A 244 6.09 -6.57 -15.03
N PRO A 245 4.78 -6.58 -14.73
CA PRO A 245 4.04 -7.83 -14.54
C PRO A 245 3.88 -8.64 -15.82
N ALA A 246 3.68 -7.98 -16.96
CA ALA A 246 3.62 -8.67 -18.25
C ALA A 246 4.94 -9.40 -18.54
N LEU A 247 6.08 -8.74 -18.29
CA LEU A 247 7.39 -9.36 -18.41
C LEU A 247 7.62 -10.45 -17.36
N HIS A 248 7.16 -10.26 -16.13
CA HIS A 248 7.21 -11.28 -15.09
C HIS A 248 6.49 -12.57 -15.49
N TYR A 249 5.22 -12.47 -15.90
CA TYR A 249 4.46 -13.65 -16.33
C TYR A 249 5.04 -14.27 -17.60
N LEU A 250 5.52 -13.45 -18.55
CA LEU A 250 6.20 -13.97 -19.74
C LEU A 250 7.43 -14.80 -19.37
N LEU A 251 8.24 -14.35 -18.41
CA LEU A 251 9.44 -15.06 -17.95
C LEU A 251 9.12 -16.32 -17.13
N ILE A 252 7.92 -16.42 -16.55
CA ILE A 252 7.45 -17.68 -15.94
C ILE A 252 7.14 -18.72 -17.02
N TYR A 253 6.42 -18.32 -18.09
CA TYR A 253 6.07 -19.24 -19.17
C TYR A 253 7.24 -19.55 -20.11
N HIS A 254 8.13 -18.58 -20.30
CA HIS A 254 9.30 -18.65 -21.17
C HIS A 254 10.55 -18.23 -20.40
N PRO A 255 11.09 -19.13 -19.55
CA PRO A 255 12.29 -18.82 -18.77
C PRO A 255 13.48 -18.57 -19.70
N LEU A 256 14.34 -17.63 -19.31
CA LEU A 256 15.55 -17.30 -20.05
C LEU A 256 16.51 -18.51 -20.06
N PRO A 257 17.23 -18.73 -21.18
CA PRO A 257 18.20 -19.81 -21.26
C PRO A 257 19.33 -19.61 -20.24
N GLN A 258 19.86 -20.72 -19.73
CA GLN A 258 21.03 -20.71 -18.88
C GLN A 258 22.24 -20.28 -19.72
N LEU A 259 22.93 -19.22 -19.28
CA LEU A 259 24.11 -18.70 -19.95
C LEU A 259 25.38 -19.18 -19.22
N PRO A 260 26.45 -19.55 -19.94
CA PRO A 260 27.68 -20.04 -19.32
C PRO A 260 28.51 -18.90 -18.69
N GLY A 261 29.29 -19.25 -17.67
CA GLY A 261 30.29 -18.35 -17.07
C GLY A 261 29.68 -17.16 -16.34
N ILE A 262 30.30 -15.98 -16.45
CA ILE A 262 29.87 -14.77 -15.73
C ILE A 262 28.46 -14.28 -16.09
N LEU A 263 27.91 -14.75 -17.22
CA LEU A 263 26.58 -14.40 -17.68
C LEU A 263 25.46 -15.24 -17.04
N GLU A 264 25.79 -16.28 -16.26
CA GLU A 264 24.82 -17.12 -15.56
C GLU A 264 23.91 -16.31 -14.61
N LEU A 265 24.44 -15.23 -14.03
CA LEU A 265 23.71 -14.36 -13.13
C LEU A 265 22.64 -13.51 -13.84
N LEU A 266 22.79 -13.28 -15.15
CA LEU A 266 21.93 -12.36 -15.88
C LEU A 266 20.47 -12.84 -15.96
N PRO A 267 20.16 -14.08 -16.39
CA PRO A 267 18.81 -14.64 -16.34
C PRO A 267 18.15 -14.53 -14.96
N MET A 268 18.91 -14.86 -13.91
CA MET A 268 18.43 -14.82 -12.53
C MET A 268 18.10 -13.38 -12.09
N VAL A 269 19.00 -12.43 -12.35
CA VAL A 269 18.81 -11.01 -11.99
C VAL A 269 17.63 -10.42 -12.75
N VAL A 270 17.50 -10.69 -14.05
CA VAL A 270 16.40 -10.20 -14.88
C VAL A 270 15.06 -10.75 -14.39
N THR A 271 14.98 -12.07 -14.15
CA THR A 271 13.75 -12.72 -13.66
C THR A 271 13.35 -12.17 -12.30
N ARG A 272 14.33 -11.98 -11.41
CA ARG A 272 14.10 -11.40 -10.08
C ARG A 272 13.65 -9.94 -10.16
N LEU A 273 14.29 -9.12 -11.01
CA LEU A 273 13.93 -7.72 -11.19
C LEU A 273 12.45 -7.57 -11.58
N PHE A 274 11.98 -8.36 -12.53
CA PHE A 274 10.59 -8.33 -12.96
C PHE A 274 9.64 -8.98 -11.94
N GLY A 275 10.06 -10.04 -11.24
CA GLY A 275 9.29 -10.63 -10.13
C GLY A 275 9.08 -9.69 -8.94
N GLU A 276 10.00 -8.76 -8.71
CA GLU A 276 9.89 -7.74 -7.67
C GLU A 276 9.35 -6.39 -8.20
N ALA A 277 8.85 -6.34 -9.45
CA ALA A 277 8.44 -5.08 -10.06
C ALA A 277 7.37 -4.35 -9.21
N TYR A 278 6.37 -5.07 -8.70
CA TYR A 278 5.35 -4.49 -7.82
C TYR A 278 5.90 -3.97 -6.50
N PHE A 279 6.80 -4.72 -5.86
CA PHE A 279 7.48 -4.29 -4.65
C PHE A 279 8.27 -3.00 -4.88
N ILE A 280 9.07 -2.94 -5.96
CA ILE A 280 9.85 -1.76 -6.37
C ILE A 280 8.92 -0.57 -6.65
N GLY A 281 7.86 -0.77 -7.43
CA GLY A 281 6.86 0.26 -7.72
C GLY A 281 6.22 0.80 -6.44
N THR A 282 5.90 -0.08 -5.49
CA THR A 282 5.30 0.29 -4.20
C THR A 282 6.27 1.12 -3.36
N LEU A 283 7.55 0.74 -3.28
CA LEU A 283 8.58 1.53 -2.61
C LEU A 283 8.71 2.94 -3.22
N ILE A 284 8.68 3.05 -4.54
CA ILE A 284 8.75 4.35 -5.22
C ILE A 284 7.53 5.21 -4.89
N ILE A 285 6.32 4.64 -4.85
CA ILE A 285 5.10 5.36 -4.46
C ILE A 285 5.21 5.84 -3.01
N VAL A 286 5.57 4.96 -2.07
CA VAL A 286 5.75 5.31 -0.65
C VAL A 286 6.78 6.44 -0.49
N ALA A 287 7.95 6.31 -1.12
CA ALA A 287 8.99 7.32 -1.09
C ALA A 287 8.53 8.66 -1.70
N SER A 288 7.79 8.61 -2.80
CA SER A 288 7.25 9.81 -3.47
C SER A 288 6.23 10.53 -2.60
N VAL A 289 5.33 9.80 -1.93
CA VAL A 289 4.37 10.38 -0.98
C VAL A 289 5.11 10.97 0.23
N TRP A 290 6.10 10.26 0.78
CA TRP A 290 6.89 10.74 1.91
C TRP A 290 7.65 12.04 1.57
N VAL A 291 8.31 12.10 0.41
CA VAL A 291 8.99 13.32 -0.06
C VAL A 291 8.00 14.45 -0.28
N ALA A 292 6.84 14.18 -0.89
CA ALA A 292 5.80 15.19 -1.09
C ALA A 292 5.29 15.76 0.24
N LEU A 293 5.04 14.90 1.24
CA LEU A 293 4.61 15.29 2.58
C LEU A 293 5.70 16.08 3.31
N ARG A 294 6.97 15.67 3.20
CA ARG A 294 8.11 16.40 3.77
C ARG A 294 8.23 17.80 3.17
N ASN A 295 8.06 17.93 1.86
CA ASN A 295 8.14 19.22 1.18
C ASN A 295 6.96 20.14 1.55
N GLU A 296 5.75 19.59 1.64
CA GLU A 296 4.57 20.32 2.13
C GLU A 296 4.82 20.92 3.52
N ARG A 297 5.32 20.11 4.44
CA ARG A 297 5.62 20.56 5.82
C ARG A 297 6.76 21.57 5.90
N ARG A 298 7.75 21.48 5.02
CA ARG A 298 8.84 22.47 4.95
C ARG A 298 8.31 23.83 4.50
N LEU A 299 7.42 23.83 3.51
CA LEU A 299 6.75 25.05 3.04
C LEU A 299 5.86 25.65 4.14
N GLU A 300 5.09 24.83 4.84
CA GLU A 300 4.26 25.28 5.98
C GLU A 300 5.11 25.90 7.09
N ALA A 301 6.25 25.29 7.45
CA ALA A 301 7.16 25.84 8.45
C ALA A 301 7.76 27.18 8.01
N ALA A 302 8.24 27.27 6.77
CA ALA A 302 8.84 28.50 6.24
C ALA A 302 7.84 29.67 6.18
N VAL A 303 6.58 29.40 5.83
CA VAL A 303 5.50 30.42 5.85
C VAL A 303 5.17 30.84 7.28
N GLY A 304 5.16 29.89 8.23
CA GLY A 304 4.98 30.19 9.65
C GLY A 304 6.07 31.10 10.22
N ASP A 305 7.34 30.84 9.87
CA ASP A 305 8.48 31.65 10.33
C ASP A 305 8.43 33.07 9.75
N LEU A 306 8.03 33.24 8.48
CA LEU A 306 7.86 34.55 7.86
C LEU A 306 6.69 35.35 8.47
N GLY A 307 5.61 34.68 8.85
CA GLY A 307 4.45 35.31 9.49
C GLY A 307 4.67 35.71 10.96
N LEU A 308 5.70 35.16 11.62
CA LEU A 308 6.12 35.57 12.97
C LEU A 308 7.17 36.70 12.95
N ALA A 309 7.82 36.91 11.81
CA ALA A 309 8.83 37.95 11.63
C ALA A 309 8.26 39.27 11.06
N ALA A 310 6.97 39.30 10.69
CA ALA A 310 6.23 40.47 10.21
C ALA A 310 5.25 40.98 11.27
#